data_AF-C3Y7E1-F1
#
_entry.id   AF-C3Y7E1-F1
#
_cell.length_a   1.000
_cell.length_b   1.000
_cell.length_c   1.000
_cell.angle_alpha   90.00
_cell.angle_beta   90.00
_cell.angle_gamma   90.00
#
_symmetry.space_group_name_H-M   'P 1'
#
loop_
_entity.id
_entity.type
_entity.pdbx_description
1 polymer ?
#
loop_
_entity_poly.entity_id
_entity_poly.type
_entity_poly.pdbx_seq_one_letter_code
_entity_poly.pdbx_strand_id
1 'polypeptide(L)'
;MTLVILGEAKNVFPFSFAATESQSYDFDVGEFSVWMKLNNMAVEPGKIIKFKHALPPVMISTASYNGYLIEKTGSHGRGTGQVVWAKLTRRNKRRVLVNVYTYTTSAPADGTYVLLEFVQSGKFFYASKNNPQKLRLKEGDWDPYSENPEDISTTSDPRVFLMKRSGSDVVFTHHGFSGAAISVFPNPEKPAENKSEE
;
A
#
# COMPACT_ATOMS: atom_id res chain seq x y z
N MET A 1 -2.49 10.08 23.03
CA MET A 1 -2.83 8.63 22.93
C MET A 1 -2.27 8.17 21.59
N THR A 2 -1.37 7.20 21.60
CA THR A 2 -0.28 7.06 20.59
C THR A 2 -0.58 5.95 19.58
N LEU A 3 -0.41 6.20 18.28
CA LEU A 3 -0.33 5.18 17.24
C LEU A 3 1.14 4.96 16.84
N VAL A 4 1.56 3.70 16.82
CA VAL A 4 2.91 3.25 16.46
C VAL A 4 2.86 2.70 15.03
N ILE A 5 3.61 3.30 14.11
CA ILE A 5 3.94 2.69 12.82
C ILE A 5 5.10 1.73 13.08
N LEU A 6 4.83 0.43 13.16
CA LEU A 6 5.89 -0.58 13.21
C LEU A 6 6.52 -0.72 11.83
N GLY A 7 7.56 0.07 11.60
CA GLY A 7 8.55 -0.10 10.55
C GLY A 7 9.94 -0.14 11.14
N GLU A 8 10.32 -1.26 11.78
CA GLU A 8 11.73 -1.63 11.89
C GLU A 8 12.01 -2.80 10.95
N ALA A 9 12.74 -2.51 9.87
CA ALA A 9 13.47 -3.53 9.14
C ALA A 9 14.76 -3.83 9.93
N LYS A 10 14.80 -4.98 10.60
CA LYS A 10 16.05 -5.63 10.98
C LYS A 10 16.03 -7.04 10.42
N ASN A 11 16.94 -7.29 9.49
CA ASN A 11 17.32 -8.62 9.05
C ASN A 11 17.73 -9.47 10.26
N VAL A 12 17.42 -10.76 10.19
CA VAL A 12 18.31 -11.93 10.42
C VAL A 12 17.43 -13.14 10.74
N PHE A 13 17.50 -14.16 9.89
CA PHE A 13 17.44 -15.56 10.35
C PHE A 13 18.82 -16.15 10.02
N PRO A 14 19.37 -17.00 10.91
CA PRO A 14 19.23 -18.44 10.65
C PRO A 14 19.00 -19.29 11.91
N PHE A 15 18.91 -20.59 11.69
CA PHE A 15 18.40 -21.67 12.54
C PHE A 15 19.16 -21.98 13.86
N SER A 16 18.36 -22.40 14.84
CA SER A 16 18.49 -23.34 15.99
C SER A 16 19.78 -23.66 16.76
N PHE A 17 19.54 -23.86 18.07
CA PHE A 17 20.14 -24.70 19.12
C PHE A 17 20.93 -24.02 20.26
N ALA A 18 20.36 -24.20 21.46
CA ALA A 18 20.92 -24.35 22.81
C ALA A 18 22.02 -23.41 23.35
N ALA A 19 21.65 -22.81 24.50
CA ALA A 19 22.43 -22.60 25.72
C ALA A 19 23.43 -21.41 25.82
N THR A 20 23.05 -20.52 26.75
CA THR A 20 23.87 -19.78 27.75
C THR A 20 24.74 -18.59 27.36
N GLU A 21 24.63 -17.60 28.25
CA GLU A 21 25.52 -16.48 28.60
C GLU A 21 25.35 -15.11 27.90
N SER A 22 25.30 -14.11 28.80
CA SER A 22 25.02 -12.70 28.64
C SER A 22 26.24 -11.91 28.17
N GLN A 23 26.04 -10.86 27.36
CA GLN A 23 26.86 -9.64 27.43
C GLN A 23 26.16 -8.45 26.75
N SER A 24 26.27 -7.29 27.40
CA SER A 24 25.69 -5.98 27.07
C SER A 24 26.55 -5.20 26.08
N TYR A 25 25.93 -4.45 25.15
CA TYR A 25 26.60 -3.40 24.38
C TYR A 25 25.71 -2.15 24.24
N ASP A 26 26.27 -1.01 24.62
CA ASP A 26 25.74 0.35 24.45
C ASP A 26 25.64 0.73 22.97
N PHE A 27 24.61 1.49 22.60
CA PHE A 27 24.46 2.06 21.25
C PHE A 27 24.20 3.56 21.32
N ASP A 28 25.15 4.32 20.75
CA ASP A 28 25.18 5.77 20.62
C ASP A 28 24.40 6.20 19.35
N VAL A 29 23.66 7.31 19.42
CA VAL A 29 22.68 7.74 18.41
C VAL A 29 23.15 9.03 17.73
N GLY A 30 23.65 8.93 16.50
CA GLY A 30 24.14 10.08 15.71
C GLY A 30 23.43 10.23 14.36
N GLU A 31 22.70 11.34 14.22
CA GLU A 31 22.32 12.11 13.02
C GLU A 31 22.04 11.44 11.66
N PHE A 32 20.78 11.59 11.20
CA PHE A 32 20.35 11.39 9.80
C PHE A 32 20.49 12.70 9.00
N SER A 33 21.31 12.69 7.94
CA SER A 33 21.33 13.75 6.92
C SER A 33 21.05 13.19 5.53
N VAL A 34 20.01 13.76 4.92
CA VAL A 34 19.48 13.50 3.57
C VAL A 34 20.41 14.11 2.50
N TRP A 35 20.73 13.35 1.45
CA TRP A 35 21.22 13.90 0.17
C TRP A 35 20.61 13.16 -1.03
N MET A 36 19.69 13.80 -1.75
CA MET A 36 19.32 13.46 -3.13
C MET A 36 20.25 14.21 -4.10
N LYS A 37 20.84 13.49 -5.06
CA LYS A 37 21.31 14.03 -6.35
C LYS A 37 20.85 13.07 -7.45
N LEU A 38 19.94 13.53 -8.31
CA LEU A 38 19.57 12.90 -9.57
C LEU A 38 20.40 13.56 -10.67
N ASN A 39 21.18 12.78 -11.41
CA ASN A 39 21.84 13.24 -12.64
C ASN A 39 21.30 12.42 -13.82
N ASN A 40 20.92 13.15 -14.87
CA ASN A 40 20.66 12.71 -16.24
C ASN A 40 21.61 11.60 -16.69
N MET A 41 21.09 10.47 -17.19
CA MET A 41 21.86 9.62 -18.09
C MET A 41 20.98 8.96 -19.15
N ALA A 42 21.41 9.12 -20.40
CA ALA A 42 20.93 8.40 -21.57
C ALA A 42 21.00 6.89 -21.33
N VAL A 43 19.92 6.18 -21.68
CA VAL A 43 19.79 4.73 -21.47
C VAL A 43 20.36 4.01 -22.69
N GLU A 44 21.49 3.33 -22.51
CA GLU A 44 22.08 2.44 -23.53
C GLU A 44 21.48 1.03 -23.45
N PRO A 45 21.23 0.35 -24.58
CA PRO A 45 20.62 -0.97 -24.62
C PRO A 45 21.57 -2.04 -24.03
N GLY A 46 21.11 -2.77 -23.01
CA GLY A 46 21.86 -3.87 -22.38
C GLY A 46 22.27 -3.67 -20.91
N LYS A 47 21.90 -2.56 -20.26
CA LYS A 47 22.13 -2.36 -18.81
C LYS A 47 21.01 -2.96 -17.97
N ILE A 48 21.39 -3.81 -16.99
CA ILE A 48 20.49 -4.26 -15.92
C ILE A 48 20.02 -3.04 -15.12
N ILE A 49 18.69 -2.86 -15.06
CA ILE A 49 18.02 -1.83 -14.28
C ILE A 49 18.27 -2.11 -12.80
N LYS A 50 18.84 -1.15 -12.07
CA LYS A 50 19.04 -1.24 -10.62
C LYS A 50 17.89 -0.56 -9.91
N PHE A 51 17.04 -1.34 -9.26
CA PHE A 51 15.97 -0.83 -8.41
C PHE A 51 16.57 -0.21 -7.14
N LYS A 52 16.23 1.06 -6.85
CA LYS A 52 16.82 1.82 -5.74
C LYS A 52 16.16 1.50 -4.40
N HIS A 53 14.86 1.14 -4.40
CA HIS A 53 14.09 0.79 -3.21
C HIS A 53 13.04 -0.25 -3.57
N ALA A 54 12.99 -1.35 -2.81
CA ALA A 54 11.80 -2.19 -2.70
C ALA A 54 11.14 -1.80 -1.38
N LEU A 55 9.99 -1.13 -1.43
CA LEU A 55 9.20 -0.89 -0.23
C LEU A 55 8.63 -2.23 0.23
N PRO A 56 8.83 -2.65 1.50
CA PRO A 56 8.22 -3.88 1.97
C PRO A 56 6.70 -3.76 1.88
N PRO A 57 5.98 -4.86 1.62
CA PRO A 57 4.53 -4.86 1.69
C PRO A 57 4.07 -4.36 3.05
N VAL A 58 3.08 -3.46 3.04
CA VAL A 58 2.52 -2.86 4.25
C VAL A 58 1.20 -3.53 4.61
N MET A 59 0.75 -3.35 5.85
CA MET A 59 -0.61 -3.68 6.27
C MET A 59 -1.36 -2.37 6.51
N ILE A 60 -2.48 -2.17 5.81
CA ILE A 60 -3.30 -0.96 5.99
C ILE A 60 -4.27 -1.21 7.14
N SER A 61 -3.96 -0.66 8.32
CA SER A 61 -4.81 -0.76 9.51
C SER A 61 -5.91 0.30 9.54
N THR A 62 -7.08 -0.06 10.04
CA THR A 62 -8.19 0.85 10.28
C THR A 62 -8.04 1.48 11.65
N ALA A 63 -7.79 2.80 11.71
CA ALA A 63 -7.61 3.52 12.98
C ALA A 63 -8.80 3.33 13.93
N SER A 64 -10.01 3.37 13.39
CA SER A 64 -11.25 3.33 14.19
C SER A 64 -11.69 1.93 14.62
N TYR A 65 -11.23 0.86 13.96
CA TYR A 65 -11.80 -0.49 14.16
C TYR A 65 -10.77 -1.56 14.55
N ASN A 66 -9.49 -1.21 14.68
CA ASN A 66 -8.41 -2.14 15.04
C ASN A 66 -8.42 -3.41 14.16
N GLY A 67 -8.54 -3.19 12.85
CA GLY A 67 -8.52 -4.23 11.83
C GLY A 67 -7.63 -3.84 10.67
N TYR A 68 -7.57 -4.70 9.65
CA TYR A 68 -6.75 -4.50 8.46
C TYR A 68 -7.58 -4.69 7.21
N LEU A 69 -7.26 -3.93 6.17
CA LEU A 69 -7.88 -4.12 4.86
C LEU A 69 -7.52 -5.51 4.31
N ILE A 70 -8.52 -6.17 3.75
CA ILE A 70 -8.40 -7.51 3.17
C ILE A 70 -9.40 -7.67 2.03
N GLU A 71 -9.05 -8.45 1.01
CA GLU A 71 -10.03 -8.88 0.01
C GLU A 71 -11.13 -9.74 0.66
N LYS A 72 -12.39 -9.39 0.42
CA LYS A 72 -13.54 -10.17 0.87
C LYS A 72 -13.56 -11.53 0.19
N THR A 73 -13.79 -12.57 0.99
CA THR A 73 -13.95 -13.94 0.51
C THR A 73 -15.43 -14.25 0.32
N GLY A 74 -15.79 -14.74 -0.86
CA GLY A 74 -17.12 -15.23 -1.17
C GLY A 74 -17.30 -16.70 -0.78
N SER A 75 -18.49 -17.22 -1.08
CA SER A 75 -18.78 -18.65 -0.95
C SER A 75 -17.75 -19.43 -1.77
N HIS A 76 -17.17 -20.48 -1.16
CA HIS A 76 -16.10 -21.32 -1.73
C HIS A 76 -14.68 -20.74 -1.73
N GLY A 77 -14.38 -19.72 -0.91
CA GLY A 77 -13.01 -19.27 -0.71
C GLY A 77 -12.47 -18.34 -1.81
N ARG A 78 -13.27 -18.06 -2.85
CA ARG A 78 -12.89 -17.16 -3.95
C ARG A 78 -12.98 -15.70 -3.50
N GLY A 79 -12.04 -14.87 -3.95
CA GLY A 79 -12.10 -13.42 -3.72
C GLY A 79 -13.24 -12.78 -4.50
N THR A 80 -14.04 -11.92 -3.85
CA THR A 80 -15.20 -11.27 -4.48
C THR A 80 -14.85 -10.01 -5.28
N GLY A 81 -13.58 -9.61 -5.31
CA GLY A 81 -13.17 -8.33 -5.91
C GLY A 81 -13.60 -7.11 -5.08
N GLN A 82 -13.88 -7.30 -3.78
CA GLN A 82 -14.27 -6.24 -2.85
C GLN A 82 -13.30 -6.18 -1.68
N VAL A 83 -13.11 -4.99 -1.12
CA VAL A 83 -12.28 -4.76 0.07
C VAL A 83 -13.18 -4.71 1.29
N VAL A 84 -12.78 -5.35 2.38
CA VAL A 84 -13.40 -5.24 3.71
C VAL A 84 -12.31 -5.07 4.75
N TRP A 85 -12.68 -4.90 6.03
CA TRP A 85 -11.71 -4.97 7.12
C TRP A 85 -11.92 -6.23 7.96
N ALA A 86 -10.83 -6.78 8.49
CA ALA A 86 -10.88 -7.93 9.40
C ALA A 86 -9.79 -7.83 10.47
N LYS A 87 -10.00 -8.49 11.60
CA LYS A 87 -8.95 -8.68 12.60
C LYS A 87 -7.83 -9.54 12.03
N LEU A 88 -6.59 -9.24 12.42
CA LEU A 88 -5.44 -10.04 12.02
C LEU A 88 -5.46 -11.39 12.74
N THR A 89 -5.26 -12.45 11.98
CA THR A 89 -5.13 -13.82 12.46
C THR A 89 -3.93 -14.46 11.79
N ARG A 90 -3.41 -15.54 12.38
CA ARG A 90 -2.32 -16.32 11.76
C ARG A 90 -2.68 -16.80 10.34
N ARG A 91 -3.97 -17.03 10.07
CA ARG A 91 -4.47 -17.55 8.78
C ARG A 91 -4.58 -16.46 7.70
N ASN A 92 -4.84 -15.20 8.05
CA ASN A 92 -5.04 -14.13 7.07
C ASN A 92 -3.85 -13.15 6.96
N LYS A 93 -2.76 -13.36 7.70
CA LYS A 93 -1.58 -12.47 7.71
C LYS A 93 -1.01 -12.17 6.31
N ARG A 94 -1.03 -13.14 5.39
CA ARG A 94 -0.54 -12.94 4.01
C ARG A 94 -1.54 -12.20 3.12
N ARG A 95 -2.83 -12.24 3.46
CA ARG A 95 -3.93 -11.67 2.68
C ARG A 95 -4.11 -10.17 2.88
N VAL A 96 -3.53 -9.63 3.96
CA VAL A 96 -3.60 -8.21 4.33
C VAL A 96 -2.40 -7.40 3.81
N LEU A 97 -1.42 -8.07 3.18
CA LEU A 97 -0.22 -7.43 2.67
C LEU A 97 -0.54 -6.68 1.38
N VAL A 98 -0.16 -5.41 1.34
CA VAL A 98 -0.38 -4.50 0.22
C VAL A 98 0.95 -3.95 -0.27
N ASN A 99 1.23 -4.07 -1.57
CA ASN A 99 2.28 -3.32 -2.23
C ASN A 99 1.77 -1.90 -2.49
N VAL A 100 2.61 -0.91 -2.19
CA VAL A 100 2.35 0.51 -2.48
C VAL A 100 3.36 0.96 -3.51
N TYR A 101 2.91 1.12 -4.75
CA TYR A 101 3.76 1.60 -5.84
C TYR A 101 3.65 3.12 -5.93
N THR A 102 4.76 3.82 -5.75
CA THR A 102 4.89 5.24 -6.07
C THR A 102 5.51 5.36 -7.45
N TYR A 103 4.98 6.25 -8.30
CA TYR A 103 5.56 6.48 -9.62
C TYR A 103 5.95 7.96 -9.78
N THR A 104 6.93 8.19 -10.66
CA THR A 104 7.51 9.51 -10.90
C THR A 104 6.59 10.32 -11.80
N THR A 105 5.68 11.06 -11.19
CA THR A 105 4.93 12.15 -11.83
C THR A 105 5.06 13.41 -10.97
N SER A 106 4.64 14.56 -11.50
CA SER A 106 4.52 15.78 -10.70
C SER A 106 3.51 15.53 -9.58
N ALA A 107 4.02 15.17 -8.40
CA ALA A 107 3.20 14.96 -7.23
C ALA A 107 2.43 16.25 -6.91
N PRO A 108 1.14 16.16 -6.53
CA PRO A 108 0.37 17.34 -6.18
C PRO A 108 0.95 17.92 -4.89
N ALA A 109 0.69 19.20 -4.63
CA ALA A 109 1.25 19.90 -3.48
C ALA A 109 0.90 19.25 -2.12
N ASP A 110 -0.13 18.41 -2.07
CA ASP A 110 -0.73 17.88 -0.86
C ASP A 110 -0.66 16.33 -0.73
N GLY A 111 0.14 15.63 -1.53
CA GLY A 111 0.28 14.18 -1.38
C GLY A 111 1.19 13.48 -2.38
N THR A 112 1.09 12.14 -2.43
CA THR A 112 1.84 11.29 -3.35
C THR A 112 0.89 10.35 -4.08
N TYR A 113 1.01 10.27 -5.40
CA TYR A 113 0.25 9.28 -6.17
C TYR A 113 0.79 7.87 -5.94
N VAL A 114 -0.14 6.96 -5.69
CA VAL A 114 0.15 5.56 -5.37
C VAL A 114 -0.80 4.62 -6.09
N LEU A 115 -0.31 3.40 -6.32
CA LEU A 115 -1.15 2.24 -6.57
C LEU A 115 -1.09 1.31 -5.38
N LEU A 116 -2.21 0.64 -5.11
CA LEU A 116 -2.34 -0.33 -4.04
C LEU A 116 -2.64 -1.69 -4.66
N GLU A 117 -1.90 -2.72 -4.27
CA GLU A 117 -2.08 -4.09 -4.77
C GLU A 117 -2.02 -5.08 -3.61
N PHE A 118 -2.99 -5.98 -3.49
CA PHE A 118 -2.87 -7.09 -2.55
C PHE A 118 -1.84 -8.11 -3.03
N VAL A 119 -0.76 -8.30 -2.26
CA VAL A 119 0.36 -9.19 -2.63
C VAL A 119 -0.10 -10.61 -2.94
N GLN A 120 -1.03 -11.14 -2.15
CA GLN A 120 -1.45 -12.53 -2.31
C GLN A 120 -2.34 -12.76 -3.53
N SER A 121 -3.18 -11.78 -3.90
CA SER A 121 -4.12 -11.94 -5.01
C SER A 121 -3.67 -11.27 -6.31
N GLY A 122 -2.61 -10.45 -6.29
CA GLY A 122 -2.18 -9.68 -7.46
C GLY A 122 -3.19 -8.61 -7.91
N LYS A 123 -4.20 -8.34 -7.08
CA LYS A 123 -5.29 -7.45 -7.43
C LYS A 123 -5.02 -6.03 -6.99
N PHE A 124 -5.19 -5.10 -7.92
CA PHE A 124 -5.12 -3.67 -7.65
C PHE A 124 -6.44 -3.13 -7.16
N PHE A 125 -6.34 -2.19 -6.23
CA PHE A 125 -7.44 -1.32 -5.86
C PHE A 125 -7.74 -0.42 -7.06
N TYR A 126 -9.01 -0.25 -7.38
CA TYR A 126 -9.42 0.70 -8.40
C TYR A 126 -10.81 1.27 -8.10
N ALA A 127 -11.07 2.47 -8.62
CA ALA A 127 -12.40 3.05 -8.67
C ALA A 127 -12.92 2.98 -10.11
N SER A 128 -14.11 2.42 -10.29
CA SER A 128 -14.72 2.37 -11.62
C SER A 128 -15.14 3.77 -12.06
N LYS A 129 -14.82 4.16 -13.30
CA LYS A 129 -15.30 5.43 -13.88
C LYS A 129 -16.83 5.57 -13.83
N ASN A 130 -17.55 4.45 -14.00
CA ASN A 130 -19.02 4.43 -14.00
C ASN A 130 -19.62 4.45 -12.59
N ASN A 131 -18.83 4.12 -11.56
CA ASN A 131 -19.26 4.13 -10.17
C ASN A 131 -18.06 4.38 -9.25
N PRO A 132 -17.56 5.62 -9.18
CA PRO A 132 -16.33 5.94 -8.46
C PRO A 132 -16.48 5.79 -6.95
N GLN A 133 -17.71 5.75 -6.42
CA GLN A 133 -18.00 5.48 -5.02
C GLN A 133 -17.73 4.02 -4.61
N LYS A 134 -17.71 3.08 -5.56
CA LYS A 134 -17.42 1.67 -5.27
C LYS A 134 -15.93 1.40 -5.42
N LEU A 135 -15.30 1.05 -4.30
CA LEU A 135 -13.94 0.52 -4.30
C LEU A 135 -13.97 -0.95 -4.71
N ARG A 136 -13.13 -1.32 -5.67
CA ARG A 136 -13.08 -2.67 -6.24
C ARG A 136 -11.64 -3.15 -6.35
N LEU A 137 -11.51 -4.46 -6.51
CA LEU A 137 -10.25 -5.14 -6.76
C LEU A 137 -10.34 -5.85 -8.11
N LYS A 138 -9.32 -5.68 -8.95
CA LYS A 138 -9.20 -6.36 -10.24
C LYS A 138 -7.73 -6.72 -10.50
N GLU A 139 -7.53 -7.79 -11.25
CA GLU A 139 -6.25 -8.23 -11.78
C GLU A 139 -6.34 -8.12 -13.31
N GLY A 140 -5.29 -7.63 -13.97
CA GLY A 140 -5.21 -7.52 -15.42
C GLY A 140 -6.29 -6.68 -16.13
N ASP A 141 -6.29 -6.77 -17.46
CA ASP A 141 -7.28 -6.16 -18.37
C ASP A 141 -7.47 -4.65 -18.13
N TRP A 142 -6.36 -3.90 -18.09
CA TRP A 142 -6.39 -2.48 -17.76
C TRP A 142 -6.54 -1.57 -18.98
N ASP A 143 -6.87 -2.07 -20.17
CA ASP A 143 -7.00 -1.26 -21.40
C ASP A 143 -7.87 0.00 -21.20
N PRO A 144 -7.41 1.20 -21.63
CA PRO A 144 -6.18 1.50 -22.40
C PRO A 144 -4.91 1.76 -21.56
N TYR A 145 -4.91 1.39 -20.28
CA TYR A 145 -3.81 1.60 -19.35
C TYR A 145 -2.82 0.43 -19.34
N SER A 146 -1.56 0.70 -18.97
CA SER A 146 -0.52 -0.34 -18.91
C SER A 146 -0.83 -1.41 -17.86
N GLU A 147 -0.56 -2.68 -18.16
CA GLU A 147 -0.66 -3.74 -17.16
C GLU A 147 0.39 -3.57 -16.06
N ASN A 148 1.59 -3.14 -16.43
CA ASN A 148 2.70 -2.94 -15.51
C ASN A 148 2.48 -1.66 -14.67
N PRO A 149 2.49 -1.75 -13.33
CA PRO A 149 2.31 -0.58 -12.48
C PRO A 149 3.43 0.46 -12.64
N GLU A 150 4.64 0.02 -13.01
CA GLU A 150 5.81 0.88 -13.21
C GLU A 150 5.71 1.76 -14.47
N ASP A 151 4.92 1.35 -15.47
CA ASP A 151 4.74 2.07 -16.74
C ASP A 151 3.60 3.11 -16.68
N ILE A 152 2.91 3.20 -15.53
CA ILE A 152 1.82 4.16 -15.35
C ILE A 152 2.41 5.56 -15.20
N SER A 153 2.05 6.42 -16.15
CA SER A 153 2.51 7.81 -16.20
C SER A 153 1.38 8.83 -16.03
N THR A 154 0.12 8.38 -16.09
CA THR A 154 -1.06 9.26 -16.02
C THR A 154 -1.82 9.06 -14.71
N THR A 155 -2.28 10.17 -14.14
CA THR A 155 -3.16 10.17 -12.94
C THR A 155 -4.60 9.83 -13.28
N SER A 156 -4.94 9.72 -14.57
CA SER A 156 -6.28 9.33 -15.04
C SER A 156 -6.53 7.82 -14.98
N ASP A 157 -5.52 7.04 -14.59
CA ASP A 157 -5.63 5.60 -14.39
C ASP A 157 -6.54 5.30 -13.18
N PRO A 158 -7.56 4.43 -13.33
CA PRO A 158 -8.51 4.13 -12.25
C PRO A 158 -7.89 3.46 -11.02
N ARG A 159 -6.65 2.96 -11.13
CA ARG A 159 -5.88 2.40 -10.02
C ARG A 159 -5.16 3.46 -9.20
N VAL A 160 -5.08 4.70 -9.68
CA VAL A 160 -4.32 5.76 -9.03
C VAL A 160 -5.11 6.37 -7.88
N PHE A 161 -4.53 6.28 -6.70
CA PHE A 161 -4.97 6.98 -5.51
C PHE A 161 -3.93 8.03 -5.12
N LEU A 162 -4.38 9.08 -4.46
CA LEU A 162 -3.56 10.10 -3.85
C LEU A 162 -3.49 9.82 -2.35
N MET A 163 -2.29 9.44 -1.90
CA MET A 163 -1.94 9.24 -0.50
C MET A 163 -1.62 10.59 0.13
N LYS A 164 -2.41 11.00 1.12
CA LYS A 164 -2.23 12.26 1.86
C LYS A 164 -2.05 12.00 3.34
N ARG A 165 -1.31 12.87 4.02
CA ARG A 165 -1.28 12.90 5.48
C ARG A 165 -2.53 13.62 6.00
N SER A 166 -3.15 13.06 7.04
CA SER A 166 -4.23 13.69 7.80
C SER A 166 -3.93 13.54 9.29
N GLY A 167 -3.36 14.59 9.89
CA GLY A 167 -2.80 14.52 11.24
C GLY A 167 -1.67 13.49 11.36
N SER A 168 -1.86 12.48 12.21
CA SER A 168 -0.96 11.32 12.34
C SER A 168 -1.24 10.20 11.35
N ASP A 169 -2.39 10.24 10.68
CA ASP A 169 -2.89 9.17 9.83
C ASP A 169 -2.62 9.45 8.35
N VAL A 170 -2.90 8.45 7.53
CA VAL A 170 -2.80 8.53 6.07
C VAL A 170 -4.16 8.22 5.47
N VAL A 171 -4.56 9.03 4.50
CA VAL A 171 -5.80 8.86 3.75
C VAL A 171 -5.47 8.59 2.29
N PHE A 172 -6.19 7.64 1.69
CA PHE A 172 -6.09 7.33 0.27
C PHE A 172 -7.31 7.88 -0.44
N THR A 173 -7.11 8.90 -1.25
CA THR A 173 -8.18 9.58 -2.01
C THR A 173 -8.14 9.20 -3.47
N HIS A 174 -9.27 8.95 -4.11
CA HIS A 174 -9.28 8.65 -5.53
C HIS A 174 -9.12 9.96 -6.35
N HIS A 175 -8.12 10.03 -7.24
CA HIS A 175 -7.82 11.27 -7.96
C HIS A 175 -8.98 11.72 -8.87
N GLY A 176 -9.66 10.78 -9.52
CA GLY A 176 -10.78 11.07 -10.44
C GLY A 176 -12.11 11.41 -9.76
N PHE A 177 -12.19 11.42 -8.42
CA PHE A 177 -13.42 11.75 -7.69
C PHE A 177 -13.06 12.62 -6.47
N SER A 178 -13.15 13.94 -6.67
CA SER A 178 -12.60 14.95 -5.76
C SER A 178 -13.03 14.74 -4.30
N GLY A 179 -12.05 14.56 -3.43
CA GLY A 179 -12.25 14.49 -1.98
C GLY A 179 -12.76 13.14 -1.46
N ALA A 180 -12.93 12.12 -2.31
CA ALA A 180 -13.40 10.82 -1.87
C ALA A 180 -12.26 9.91 -1.40
N ALA A 181 -12.31 9.54 -0.12
CA ALA A 181 -11.37 8.67 0.56
C ALA A 181 -11.87 7.22 0.66
N ILE A 182 -10.94 6.26 0.61
CA ILE A 182 -11.22 4.87 0.97
C ILE A 182 -11.76 4.83 2.40
N SER A 183 -13.00 4.38 2.54
CA SER A 183 -13.76 4.37 3.78
C SER A 183 -14.26 2.97 4.11
N VAL A 184 -14.16 2.60 5.38
CA VAL A 184 -14.65 1.33 5.94
C VAL A 184 -15.79 1.59 6.92
N PHE A 185 -16.59 0.57 7.23
CA PHE A 185 -17.82 0.72 8.03
C PHE A 185 -17.77 -0.10 9.33
N PRO A 186 -18.59 0.23 10.34
CA PRO A 186 -18.65 -0.54 11.58
C PRO A 186 -18.95 -2.03 11.38
N ASN A 187 -19.73 -2.37 10.35
CA ASN A 187 -19.94 -3.75 9.94
C ASN A 187 -18.75 -4.25 9.10
N PRO A 188 -17.92 -5.21 9.59
CA PRO A 188 -16.76 -5.72 8.86
C PRO A 188 -17.13 -6.44 7.55
N GLU A 189 -18.35 -6.93 7.42
CA GLU A 189 -18.80 -7.59 6.18
C GLU A 189 -19.22 -6.61 5.08
N LYS A 190 -19.42 -5.33 5.44
CA LYS A 190 -19.78 -4.30 4.48
C LYS A 190 -18.53 -3.90 3.67
N PRO A 191 -18.58 -3.97 2.32
CA PRO A 191 -17.48 -3.54 1.47
C PRO A 191 -17.09 -2.09 1.71
N ALA A 192 -15.79 -1.81 1.64
CA ALA A 192 -15.27 -0.46 1.61
C ALA A 192 -15.74 0.30 0.37
N GLU A 193 -15.88 1.61 0.52
CA GLU A 193 -16.39 2.53 -0.50
C GLU A 193 -15.48 3.77 -0.54
N ASN A 194 -15.50 4.51 -1.64
CA ASN A 194 -14.90 5.85 -1.70
C ASN A 194 -15.97 6.86 -1.28
N LYS A 195 -15.75 7.55 -0.15
CA LYS A 195 -16.68 8.56 0.37
C LYS A 195 -15.98 9.89 0.54
N SER A 196 -16.69 10.98 0.23
CA SER A 196 -16.23 12.33 0.54
C SER A 196 -16.00 12.49 2.05
N GLU A 197 -14.92 13.16 2.43
CA GLU A 197 -14.77 13.68 3.79
C GLU A 197 -15.85 14.77 3.99
N GLU A 198 -16.78 14.54 4.93
CA GLU A 198 -17.79 15.53 5.35
C GLU A 198 -17.20 16.53 6.35
#